data_AF-A0A8J5SBH6-F1
#
_entry.id   AF-A0A8J5SBH6-F1
#
_cell.length_a   1.000
_cell.length_b   1.000
_cell.length_c   1.000
_cell.angle_alpha   90.00
_cell.angle_beta   90.00
_cell.angle_gamma   90.00
#
_symmetry.space_group_name_H-M   'P 1'
#
loop_
_entity.id
_entity.type
_entity.pdbx_description
1 polymer ?
#
loop_
_entity_poly.entity_id
_entity_poly.type
_entity_poly.pdbx_seq_one_letter_code
_entity_poly.pdbx_strand_id
1 'polypeptide(L)'
;MFFRDRTTVLPASADKAFGRDIVDAHYKACLYAGINISGINGEVMPGQEFQVGPSVGISAADEIWVARYILERATEVAGVVLSLDPKPIMGDWNGAGAHTNFSTKSMREEGGYEVIKTAIDKLGKRHAEHIAAYGEGNERRLTGHHETANINTFKWLQLDDK
;
A
#
# COMPACT_ATOMS: atom_id res chain seq x y z
N MET A 1 -4.85 2.72 -12.51
CA MET A 1 -5.48 1.57 -13.18
C MET A 1 -5.42 0.42 -12.20
N PHE A 2 -6.58 -0.12 -11.85
CA PHE A 2 -6.78 -1.10 -10.78
C PHE A 2 -6.60 -2.51 -11.35
N PHE A 3 -5.68 -3.28 -10.79
CA PHE A 3 -5.66 -4.74 -10.90
C PHE A 3 -5.17 -5.28 -9.55
N ARG A 4 -6.01 -6.09 -8.89
CA ARG A 4 -5.71 -6.80 -7.65
C ARG A 4 -5.77 -8.28 -7.99
N ASP A 5 -4.67 -9.00 -7.85
CA ASP A 5 -4.63 -10.46 -7.90
C ASP A 5 -4.22 -11.01 -6.52
N ARG A 6 -5.05 -11.95 -6.07
CA ARG A 6 -4.95 -13.00 -5.04
C ARG A 6 -4.66 -12.68 -3.56
N THR A 7 -5.43 -13.40 -2.73
CA THR A 7 -5.26 -13.76 -1.29
C THR A 7 -5.48 -12.71 -0.20
N THR A 8 -6.55 -11.91 -0.25
CA THR A 8 -7.06 -11.26 0.98
C THR A 8 -8.11 -12.13 1.64
N VAL A 9 -7.78 -12.67 2.81
CA VAL A 9 -8.80 -13.17 3.76
C VAL A 9 -9.52 -11.92 4.24
N LEU A 10 -10.83 -11.80 3.99
CA LEU A 10 -11.66 -10.75 4.57
C LEU A 10 -12.30 -11.30 5.86
N PRO A 11 -11.65 -11.17 7.03
CA PRO A 11 -12.23 -11.66 8.26
C PRO A 11 -13.48 -10.87 8.62
N ALA A 12 -14.58 -11.59 8.87
CA ALA A 12 -15.83 -11.04 9.38
C ALA A 12 -16.20 -11.77 10.67
N SER A 13 -15.66 -11.32 11.79
CA SER A 13 -16.02 -11.74 13.16
C SER A 13 -15.17 -11.01 14.20
N ALA A 14 -15.64 -10.97 15.46
CA ALA A 14 -14.95 -10.28 16.55
C ALA A 14 -13.57 -10.89 16.90
N ASP A 15 -13.36 -12.18 16.63
CA ASP A 15 -12.09 -12.89 16.86
C ASP A 15 -11.07 -12.69 15.74
N LYS A 16 -11.44 -12.03 14.64
CA LYS A 16 -10.60 -11.90 13.45
C LYS A 16 -10.49 -10.48 12.89
N ALA A 17 -11.46 -9.60 13.15
CA ALA A 17 -11.53 -8.25 12.61
C ALA A 17 -11.39 -7.19 13.71
N PHE A 18 -10.16 -6.94 14.13
CA PHE A 18 -9.84 -5.93 15.14
C PHE A 18 -9.82 -4.52 14.53
N GLY A 19 -10.34 -3.54 15.28
CA GLY A 19 -10.27 -2.11 14.90
C GLY A 19 -11.19 -1.68 13.76
N ARG A 20 -12.18 -2.49 13.35
CA ARG A 20 -13.10 -2.17 12.24
C ARG A 20 -13.80 -0.82 12.42
N ASP A 21 -14.23 -0.48 13.64
CA ASP A 21 -14.91 0.79 13.91
C ASP A 21 -14.05 2.00 13.57
N ILE A 22 -12.73 1.93 13.81
CA ILE A 22 -11.77 2.98 13.47
C ILE A 22 -11.67 3.13 11.96
N VAL A 23 -11.57 2.00 11.23
CA VAL A 23 -11.45 2.00 9.77
C VAL A 23 -12.71 2.52 9.10
N ASP A 24 -13.88 2.06 9.54
CA ASP A 24 -15.15 2.50 8.95
C ASP A 24 -15.39 4.00 9.23
N ALA A 25 -14.97 4.50 10.40
CA ALA A 25 -14.99 5.92 10.73
C ALA A 25 -14.01 6.72 9.86
N HIS A 26 -12.77 6.24 9.72
CA HIS A 26 -11.74 6.84 8.88
C HIS A 26 -12.18 6.91 7.41
N TYR A 27 -12.76 5.82 6.89
CA TYR A 27 -13.25 5.74 5.53
C TYR A 27 -14.33 6.79 5.25
N LYS A 28 -15.33 6.88 6.14
CA LYS A 28 -16.39 7.89 6.05
C LYS A 28 -15.85 9.31 6.20
N ALA A 29 -14.89 9.53 7.09
CA ALA A 29 -14.25 10.84 7.28
C ALA A 29 -13.46 11.27 6.04
N CYS A 30 -12.73 10.35 5.39
CA CYS A 30 -12.03 10.61 4.13
C CYS A 30 -13.00 10.98 3.01
N LEU A 31 -14.09 10.21 2.85
CA LEU A 31 -15.14 10.54 1.88
C LEU A 31 -15.75 11.92 2.14
N TYR A 32 -16.05 12.23 3.40
CA TYR A 32 -16.59 13.54 3.78
C TYR A 32 -15.61 14.69 3.50
N ALA A 33 -14.31 14.47 3.74
CA ALA A 33 -13.25 15.44 3.46
C ALA A 33 -12.95 15.62 1.96
N GLY A 34 -13.57 14.82 1.08
CA GLY A 34 -13.31 14.87 -0.36
C GLY A 34 -12.01 14.18 -0.79
N ILE A 35 -11.42 13.35 0.08
CA ILE A 35 -10.27 12.52 -0.27
C ILE A 35 -10.74 11.42 -1.21
N ASN A 36 -9.99 11.17 -2.29
CA ASN A 36 -10.30 10.13 -3.25
C ASN A 36 -9.91 8.73 -2.71
N ILE A 37 -10.56 8.31 -1.63
CA ILE A 37 -10.38 6.99 -1.04
C ILE A 37 -11.11 5.95 -1.90
N SER A 38 -10.39 4.93 -2.37
CA SER A 38 -10.92 3.93 -3.30
C SER A 38 -11.32 2.61 -2.65
N GLY A 39 -10.89 2.37 -1.41
CA GLY A 39 -11.20 1.13 -0.72
C GLY A 39 -10.48 0.97 0.62
N ILE A 40 -10.91 -0.06 1.35
CA ILE A 40 -10.33 -0.54 2.60
C ILE A 40 -10.39 -2.07 2.64
N ASN A 41 -9.47 -2.71 3.35
CA ASN A 41 -9.56 -4.14 3.67
C ASN A 41 -8.79 -4.49 4.95
N GLY A 42 -9.15 -5.62 5.56
CA GLY A 42 -8.30 -6.25 6.58
C GLY A 42 -7.09 -6.88 5.92
N GLU A 43 -5.93 -6.79 6.58
CA GLU A 43 -4.66 -7.35 6.12
C GLU A 43 -4.33 -8.69 6.80
N VAL A 44 -3.26 -9.34 6.32
CA VAL A 44 -2.81 -10.65 6.81
C VAL A 44 -2.40 -10.61 8.28
N MET A 45 -1.62 -9.59 8.66
CA MET A 45 -1.44 -9.27 10.08
C MET A 45 -2.71 -8.58 10.59
N PRO A 46 -3.24 -8.93 11.78
CA PRO A 46 -4.36 -8.24 12.41
C PRO A 46 -4.17 -6.72 12.37
N GLY A 47 -4.85 -6.08 11.42
CA GLY A 47 -4.48 -4.78 10.89
C GLY A 47 -5.28 -4.48 9.62
N GLN A 48 -5.21 -3.25 9.14
CA GLN A 48 -6.14 -2.72 8.13
C GLN A 48 -5.39 -1.86 7.11
N GLU A 49 -5.78 -1.97 5.84
CA GLU A 49 -5.26 -1.20 4.70
C GLU A 49 -6.36 -0.25 4.18
N PHE A 50 -5.94 0.93 3.67
CA PHE A 50 -6.78 1.82 2.88
C PHE A 50 -6.05 2.21 1.57
N GLN A 51 -6.81 2.46 0.51
CA GLN A 51 -6.27 2.88 -0.77
C GLN A 51 -6.75 4.28 -1.15
N VAL A 52 -5.84 5.14 -1.61
CA VAL A 52 -6.14 6.48 -2.14
C VAL A 52 -5.79 6.52 -3.63
N GLY A 53 -6.71 7.05 -4.43
CA GLY A 53 -6.54 7.29 -5.86
C GLY A 53 -7.52 6.51 -6.74
N PRO A 54 -7.42 6.61 -8.08
CA PRO A 54 -6.32 7.26 -8.80
C PRO A 54 -6.31 8.79 -8.64
N SER A 55 -5.17 9.34 -8.25
CA SER A 55 -4.96 10.78 -8.07
C SER A 55 -3.78 11.25 -8.94
N VAL A 56 -3.81 12.50 -9.43
CA VAL A 56 -2.92 12.95 -10.50
C VAL A 56 -1.84 13.87 -9.95
N GLY A 57 -0.57 13.48 -10.14
CA GLY A 57 0.57 14.30 -9.77
C GLY A 57 0.62 14.56 -8.27
N ILE A 58 0.71 15.85 -7.89
CA ILE A 58 0.90 16.26 -6.50
C ILE A 58 -0.29 15.91 -5.59
N SER A 59 -1.51 15.84 -6.14
CA SER A 59 -2.71 15.59 -5.33
C SER A 59 -2.68 14.22 -4.64
N ALA A 60 -2.01 13.23 -5.24
CA ALA A 60 -1.82 11.92 -4.62
C ALA A 60 -1.05 12.01 -3.29
N ALA A 61 -0.04 12.87 -3.22
CA ALA A 61 0.73 13.08 -1.99
C ALA A 61 -0.12 13.85 -0.97
N ASP A 62 -0.79 14.92 -1.39
CA ASP A 62 -1.64 15.75 -0.51
C ASP A 62 -2.75 14.90 0.14
N GLU A 63 -3.47 14.14 -0.68
CA GLU A 63 -4.57 13.28 -0.24
C GLU A 63 -4.09 12.17 0.72
N ILE A 64 -2.96 11.51 0.44
CA ILE A 64 -2.41 10.48 1.34
C ILE A 64 -1.99 11.07 2.68
N TRP A 65 -1.36 12.25 2.69
CA TRP A 65 -0.94 12.90 3.94
C TRP A 65 -2.14 13.29 4.79
N VAL A 66 -3.18 13.87 4.19
CA VAL A 66 -4.41 14.21 4.93
C VAL A 66 -5.15 12.95 5.37
N ALA A 67 -5.19 11.89 4.55
CA ALA A 67 -5.78 10.62 4.93
C ALA A 67 -5.08 9.99 6.15
N ARG A 68 -3.74 10.06 6.21
CA ARG A 68 -2.95 9.62 7.37
C ARG A 68 -3.26 10.45 8.62
N TYR A 69 -3.36 11.77 8.47
CA TYR A 69 -3.74 12.65 9.57
C TYR A 69 -5.13 12.27 10.12
N ILE A 70 -6.13 12.08 9.25
CA ILE A 70 -7.48 11.67 9.67
C ILE A 70 -7.43 10.30 10.38
N LEU A 71 -6.60 9.36 9.91
CA LEU A 71 -6.45 8.06 10.56
C LEU A 71 -5.89 8.20 11.97
N GLU A 72 -4.83 8.98 12.14
CA GLU A 72 -4.22 9.25 13.44
C GLU A 72 -5.21 9.91 14.41
N ARG A 73 -6.01 10.87 13.92
CA ARG A 73 -7.11 11.48 14.69
C ARG A 73 -8.18 10.46 15.10
N ALA A 74 -8.54 9.54 14.22
CA ALA A 74 -9.52 8.49 14.53
C ALA A 74 -8.99 7.52 15.58
N THR A 75 -7.70 7.13 15.48
CA THR A 75 -7.05 6.27 16.47
C THR A 75 -6.91 6.95 17.83
N GLU A 76 -6.62 8.26 17.86
CA GLU A 76 -6.55 9.03 19.10
C GLU A 76 -7.89 9.02 19.85
N VAL A 77 -9.00 9.27 19.15
CA VAL A 77 -10.35 9.24 19.75
C VAL A 77 -10.68 7.85 20.32
N ALA A 78 -10.19 6.79 19.67
CA ALA A 78 -10.36 5.41 20.12
C ALA A 78 -9.37 4.99 21.23
N GLY A 79 -8.40 5.83 21.60
CA GLY A 79 -7.35 5.50 22.57
C GLY A 79 -6.37 4.44 22.08
N VAL A 80 -6.16 4.33 20.76
CA VAL A 80 -5.27 3.36 20.12
C VAL A 80 -4.08 4.10 19.49
N VAL A 81 -2.91 3.45 19.46
CA VAL A 81 -1.71 3.98 18.82
C VAL A 81 -1.60 3.48 17.38
N LEU A 82 -1.46 4.41 16.43
CA LEU A 82 -1.14 4.10 15.04
C LEU A 82 0.37 3.90 14.88
N SER A 83 0.78 2.87 14.15
CA SER A 83 2.17 2.67 13.72
C SER A 83 2.23 2.51 12.20
N LEU A 84 3.14 3.26 11.57
CA LEU A 84 3.50 3.10 10.16
C LEU A 84 4.87 2.43 9.99
N ASP A 85 5.36 1.76 11.04
CA ASP A 85 6.62 1.01 10.99
C ASP A 85 6.50 -0.13 9.96
N PRO A 86 7.49 -0.32 9.06
CA PRO A 86 7.41 -1.36 8.03
C PRO A 86 7.41 -2.79 8.60
N LYS A 87 7.86 -3.00 9.83
CA LYS A 87 7.88 -4.30 10.51
C LYS A 87 7.61 -4.10 12.02
N PRO A 88 6.34 -3.87 12.41
CA PRO A 88 6.01 -3.53 13.80
C PRO A 88 6.20 -4.71 14.75
N ILE A 89 6.01 -5.94 14.28
CA ILE A 89 6.23 -7.17 15.04
C ILE A 89 7.28 -8.03 14.31
N MET A 90 8.33 -8.40 15.03
CA MET A 90 9.39 -9.26 14.51
C MET A 90 8.93 -10.73 14.42
N GLY A 91 9.58 -11.51 13.55
CA GLY A 91 9.28 -12.92 13.34
C GLY A 91 8.24 -13.16 12.22
N ASP A 92 7.42 -14.18 12.41
CA ASP A 92 6.51 -14.78 11.42
C ASP A 92 5.18 -13.98 11.28
N TRP A 93 5.31 -12.67 11.16
CA TRP A 93 4.21 -11.74 10.96
C TRP A 93 4.46 -10.91 9.70
N ASN A 94 3.42 -10.59 8.93
CA ASN A 94 3.58 -9.71 7.77
C ASN A 94 4.09 -8.32 8.20
N GLY A 95 4.82 -7.66 7.30
CA GLY A 95 5.16 -6.24 7.46
C GLY A 95 4.10 -5.33 6.83
N ALA A 96 4.25 -4.03 7.03
CA ALA A 96 3.38 -3.01 6.44
C ALA A 96 4.08 -2.33 5.26
N GLY A 97 3.41 -2.27 4.11
CA GLY A 97 3.91 -1.63 2.88
C GLY A 97 3.01 -0.50 2.41
N ALA A 98 3.55 0.38 1.57
CA ALA A 98 2.79 1.42 0.87
C ALA A 98 2.91 1.20 -0.65
N HIS A 99 2.22 0.20 -1.16
CA HIS A 99 2.26 -0.14 -2.58
C HIS A 99 1.76 1.03 -3.43
N THR A 100 2.58 1.44 -4.41
CA THR A 100 2.29 2.60 -5.25
C THR A 100 1.98 2.15 -6.67
N ASN A 101 0.72 2.36 -7.08
CA ASN A 101 0.31 2.14 -8.46
C ASN A 101 0.62 3.38 -9.31
N PHE A 102 1.25 3.20 -10.47
CA PHE A 102 1.67 4.31 -11.33
C PHE A 102 1.26 4.07 -12.79
N SER A 103 0.85 5.14 -13.50
CA SER A 103 0.67 5.09 -14.95
C SER A 103 0.78 6.49 -15.57
N THR A 104 1.39 6.56 -16.75
CA THR A 104 1.33 7.74 -17.62
C THR A 104 0.18 7.61 -18.62
N LYS A 105 -0.10 8.66 -19.41
CA LYS A 105 -1.09 8.60 -20.49
C LYS A 105 -0.75 7.49 -21.50
N SER A 106 0.49 7.43 -21.96
CA SER A 106 0.95 6.43 -22.93
C SER A 106 0.91 5.00 -22.40
N MET A 107 1.07 4.79 -21.08
CA MET A 107 0.90 3.46 -20.48
C MET A 107 -0.56 2.96 -20.53
N ARG A 108 -1.53 3.88 -20.61
CA ARG A 108 -2.97 3.55 -20.62
C ARG A 108 -3.57 3.47 -22.03
N GLU A 109 -2.80 3.83 -23.05
CA GLU A 109 -3.22 3.79 -24.46
C GLU A 109 -2.86 2.45 -25.10
N GLU A 110 -3.34 2.22 -26.34
CA GLU A 110 -3.01 1.02 -27.11
C GLU A 110 -1.49 0.88 -27.29
N GLY A 111 -0.96 -0.33 -27.08
CA GLY A 111 0.49 -0.57 -27.05
C GLY A 111 1.20 -0.13 -25.76
N GLY A 112 0.46 0.38 -24.76
CA GLY A 112 1.02 0.87 -23.49
C GLY A 112 1.80 -0.17 -22.68
N TYR A 113 1.59 -1.47 -22.91
CA TYR A 113 2.31 -2.54 -22.22
C TYR A 113 3.82 -2.50 -22.46
N GLU A 114 4.26 -2.18 -23.67
CA GLU A 114 5.70 -2.03 -23.98
C GLU A 114 6.30 -0.80 -23.29
N VAL A 115 5.50 0.24 -23.09
CA VAL A 115 5.88 1.43 -22.30
C VAL A 115 6.03 1.06 -20.81
N ILE A 116 5.16 0.20 -20.29
CA ILE A 116 5.24 -0.33 -18.93
C ILE A 116 6.54 -1.12 -18.74
N LYS A 117 6.85 -2.08 -19.62
CA LYS A 117 8.12 -2.84 -19.56
C LYS A 117 9.34 -1.93 -19.61
N THR A 118 9.34 -0.97 -20.52
CA THR A 118 10.43 0.03 -20.63
C THR A 118 10.60 0.84 -19.35
N ALA A 119 9.50 1.19 -18.67
CA ALA A 119 9.56 1.89 -17.39
C ALA A 119 10.10 0.99 -16.27
N ILE A 120 9.68 -0.27 -16.20
CA ILE A 120 10.17 -1.26 -15.25
C ILE A 120 11.68 -1.47 -15.40
N ASP A 121 12.20 -1.57 -16.63
CA ASP A 121 13.63 -1.69 -16.88
C ASP A 121 14.43 -0.48 -16.37
N LYS A 122 13.85 0.71 -16.46
CA LYS A 122 14.45 1.93 -15.88
C LYS A 122 14.42 1.92 -14.36
N LEU A 123 13.35 1.42 -13.74
CA LEU A 123 13.26 1.25 -12.29
C LEU A 123 14.34 0.29 -11.78
N GLY A 124 14.56 -0.84 -12.46
CA GLY A 124 15.57 -1.82 -12.07
C GLY A 124 17.00 -1.25 -12.06
N LYS A 125 17.32 -0.35 -13.01
CA LYS A 125 18.63 0.31 -13.08
C LYS A 125 18.91 1.30 -11.93
N ARG A 126 17.85 1.78 -11.26
CA ARG A 126 17.94 2.74 -10.14
C ARG A 126 17.41 2.18 -8.83
N HIS A 127 17.35 0.84 -8.73
CA HIS A 127 16.78 0.15 -7.57
C HIS A 127 17.38 0.62 -6.24
N ALA A 128 18.71 0.70 -6.15
CA ALA A 128 19.39 1.12 -4.92
C ALA A 128 19.02 2.56 -4.49
N GLU A 129 18.93 3.48 -5.46
CA GLU A 129 18.54 4.87 -5.20
C GLU A 129 17.09 4.96 -4.72
N HIS A 130 16.20 4.17 -5.30
CA HIS A 130 14.80 4.13 -4.89
C HIS A 130 14.63 3.52 -3.49
N ILE A 131 15.33 2.43 -3.17
CA ILE A 131 15.31 1.82 -1.83
C ILE A 131 15.72 2.83 -0.76
N ALA A 132 16.75 3.65 -1.03
CA ALA A 132 17.18 4.71 -0.12
C ALA A 132 16.10 5.77 0.14
N ALA A 133 15.15 5.95 -0.78
CA ALA A 133 14.04 6.91 -0.66
C ALA A 133 12.71 6.29 -0.20
N TYR A 134 12.60 4.96 -0.13
CA TYR A 134 11.33 4.26 0.17
C TYR A 134 11.02 4.10 1.66
N GLY A 135 11.80 4.75 2.52
CA GLY A 135 11.61 4.79 3.96
C GLY A 135 12.62 3.92 4.72
N GLU A 136 12.93 4.37 5.93
CA GLU A 136 13.85 3.70 6.85
C GLU A 136 13.21 2.43 7.44
N GLY A 137 14.04 1.45 7.82
CA GLY A 137 13.57 0.20 8.43
C GLY A 137 13.08 -0.85 7.44
N ASN A 138 13.09 -0.57 6.14
CA ASN A 138 12.63 -1.48 5.09
C ASN A 138 13.45 -2.78 5.02
N GLU A 139 14.71 -2.78 5.48
CA GLU A 139 15.55 -3.98 5.58
C GLU A 139 14.95 -5.06 6.48
N ARG A 140 14.11 -4.68 7.45
CA ARG A 140 13.39 -5.62 8.33
C ARG A 140 12.17 -6.25 7.66
N ARG A 141 11.64 -5.60 6.61
CA ARG A 141 10.43 -6.00 5.88
C ARG A 141 10.75 -6.74 4.59
N LEU A 142 11.62 -6.17 3.75
CA LEU A 142 11.95 -6.64 2.40
C LEU A 142 12.98 -7.78 2.43
N THR A 143 12.56 -8.94 2.92
CA THR A 143 13.46 -10.08 3.15
C THR A 143 13.39 -11.13 2.04
N GLY A 144 12.33 -11.12 1.23
CA GLY A 144 12.01 -12.22 0.30
C GLY A 144 10.93 -13.18 0.83
N HIS A 145 10.51 -13.00 2.09
CA HIS A 145 9.43 -13.74 2.74
C HIS A 145 8.19 -12.85 2.92
N HIS A 146 7.06 -13.43 3.30
CA HIS A 146 5.80 -12.70 3.58
C HIS A 146 5.37 -11.76 2.45
N GLU A 147 5.29 -12.29 1.23
CA GLU A 147 4.82 -11.56 0.05
C GLU A 147 5.69 -10.34 -0.33
N THR A 148 6.96 -10.33 0.10
CA THR A 148 7.92 -9.28 -0.28
C THR A 148 9.06 -9.82 -1.15
N ALA A 149 9.63 -8.96 -1.98
CA ALA A 149 10.93 -9.22 -2.61
C ALA A 149 12.08 -8.92 -1.63
N ASN A 150 13.24 -9.53 -1.86
CA ASN A 150 14.45 -9.20 -1.10
C ASN A 150 14.94 -7.79 -1.45
N ILE A 151 15.33 -7.00 -0.44
CA ILE A 151 15.72 -5.59 -0.60
C ILE A 151 16.84 -5.37 -1.61
N ASN A 152 17.74 -6.33 -1.79
CA ASN A 152 18.89 -6.21 -2.70
C ASN A 152 18.58 -6.70 -4.12
N THR A 153 17.40 -7.26 -4.38
CA THR A 153 17.05 -7.88 -5.67
C THR A 153 15.83 -7.23 -6.28
N PHE A 154 16.00 -6.63 -7.45
CA PHE A 154 14.87 -6.15 -8.25
C PHE A 154 14.24 -7.30 -9.05
N LYS A 155 12.94 -7.51 -8.91
CA LYS A 155 12.15 -8.50 -9.64
C LYS A 155 10.80 -7.92 -10.01
N TRP A 156 10.27 -8.35 -11.15
CA TRP A 156 8.90 -8.09 -11.57
C TRP A 156 8.35 -9.33 -12.26
N LEU A 157 7.03 -9.45 -12.31
CA LEU A 157 6.35 -10.58 -12.93
C LEU A 157 5.02 -10.13 -13.53
N GLN A 158 4.53 -10.89 -14.51
CA GLN A 158 3.15 -10.87 -14.96
C GLN A 158 2.45 -12.11 -14.40
N LEU A 159 1.28 -11.94 -13.80
CA LEU A 159 0.59 -13.01 -13.07
C LEU A 159 -0.08 -14.06 -13.98
N ASP A 160 -0.18 -13.77 -15.28
CA ASP A 160 -0.79 -14.64 -16.29
C ASP A 160 0.17 -15.64 -16.94
N ASP A 161 1.47 -15.63 -16.62
CA ASP A 161 2.47 -16.55 -17.18
C ASP A 161 2.55 -17.90 -16.41
N LYS A 162 1.40 -18.52 -16.13
CA LYS A 162 1.28 -19.91 -15.66
C LYS A 162 0.36 -20.75 -16.55
#